data_AF-A0A2D9A304-F1
#
_entry.id   AF-A0A2D9A304-F1
#
_cell.length_a   1.000
_cell.length_b   1.000
_cell.length_c   1.000
_cell.angle_alpha   90.00
_cell.angle_beta   90.00
_cell.angle_gamma   90.00
#
_symmetry.space_group_name_H-M   'P 1'
#
loop_
_entity.id
_entity.type
_entity.pdbx_description
1 polymer ?
#
loop_
_entity_poly.entity_id
_entity_poly.type
_entity_poly.pdbx_seq_one_letter_code
_entity_poly.pdbx_strand_id
1 'polypeptide(L)' 'ERQIINENLELVSAEGCVQPLEEGGIRVHIHVAAARPSGEMVGGHCEDATCFTGAFMYLQIIEEDTGT' A
#
# COMPACT_ATOMS: atom_id res chain seq x y z
N GLU A 1 -5.33 16.91 2.52
CA GLU A 1 -6.12 17.22 1.31
C GLU A 1 -5.90 16.08 0.33
N ARG A 2 -6.95 15.61 -0.36
CA ARG A 2 -6.83 14.48 -1.29
C ARG A 2 -6.12 14.96 -2.56
N GLN A 3 -5.12 14.20 -3.00
CA GLN A 3 -4.39 14.47 -4.25
C GLN A 3 -4.59 13.33 -5.22
N ILE A 4 -4.92 13.65 -6.48
CA ILE A 4 -4.99 12.70 -7.59
C ILE A 4 -3.81 12.99 -8.52
N ILE A 5 -3.01 11.98 -8.83
CA ILE A 5 -1.87 12.08 -9.73
C ILE A 5 -2.14 11.20 -10.95
N ASN A 6 -2.21 11.82 -12.13
CA ASN A 6 -2.53 11.14 -13.40
C ASN A 6 -1.29 11.02 -14.28
N GLU A 7 -0.28 10.30 -13.81
CA GLU A 7 0.94 9.98 -14.56
C GLU A 7 1.55 8.67 -14.07
N ASN A 8 2.50 8.13 -14.83
CA ASN A 8 3.25 6.95 -14.40
C ASN A 8 4.26 7.36 -13.33
N LEU A 9 4.19 6.70 -12.17
CA LEU A 9 5.15 6.83 -11.07
C LEU A 9 5.84 5.50 -10.84
N GLU A 10 7.11 5.55 -10.44
CA GLU A 10 7.82 4.36 -9.96
C GLU A 10 7.50 4.15 -8.48
N LEU A 11 6.93 3.00 -8.13
CA LEU A 11 6.65 2.65 -6.74
C LEU A 11 7.95 2.30 -6.03
N VAL A 12 8.35 3.13 -5.06
CA VAL A 12 9.60 2.94 -4.29
C VAL A 12 9.34 2.13 -3.03
N SER A 13 8.25 2.43 -2.32
CA SER A 13 7.79 1.61 -1.20
C SER A 13 6.28 1.62 -1.07
N ALA A 14 5.75 0.51 -0.56
CA ALA A 14 4.35 0.34 -0.22
C ALA A 14 4.30 -0.47 1.08
N GLU A 15 3.96 0.22 2.16
CA GLU A 15 4.07 -0.33 3.52
C GLU A 15 2.76 -0.14 4.26
N GLY A 16 2.33 -1.18 4.95
CA GLY A 16 1.00 -1.20 5.52
C GLY A 16 0.68 -2.49 6.25
N CYS A 17 -0.57 -2.59 6.70
CA CYS A 17 -1.10 -3.80 7.29
C CYS A 17 -2.42 -4.21 6.64
N VAL A 18 -2.67 -5.51 6.68
CA VAL A 18 -3.95 -6.11 6.34
C VAL A 18 -4.55 -6.62 7.65
N GLN A 19 -5.76 -6.19 7.95
CA GLN A 19 -6.49 -6.56 9.15
C GLN A 19 -7.80 -7.24 8.75
N PRO A 20 -8.06 -8.48 9.17
CA PRO A 20 -9.38 -9.04 9.05
C PRO A 20 -10.36 -8.24 9.92
N LEU A 21 -11.58 -8.09 9.45
CA LEU A 21 -12.70 -7.53 10.20
C LEU A 21 -13.66 -8.66 10.59
N GLU A 22 -14.57 -8.36 11.51
CA GLU A 22 -15.71 -9.20 11.80
C GLU A 22 -16.49 -9.51 10.51
N GLU A 23 -17.20 -10.65 10.50
CA GLU A 23 -18.00 -11.10 9.34
C GLU A 23 -17.21 -11.39 8.06
N GLY A 24 -15.87 -11.48 8.14
CA GLY A 24 -15.01 -11.84 7.00
C GLY A 24 -14.60 -10.66 6.13
N GLY A 25 -14.83 -9.42 6.58
CA GLY A 25 -14.31 -8.23 5.92
C GLY A 25 -12.78 -8.15 5.98
N ILE A 26 -12.18 -7.34 5.11
CA ILE A 26 -10.75 -7.04 5.14
C ILE A 26 -10.56 -5.53 5.11
N ARG A 27 -9.75 -5.02 6.04
CA ARG A 27 -9.28 -3.64 6.05
C ARG A 27 -7.81 -3.63 5.67
N VAL A 28 -7.45 -2.76 4.74
CA VAL A 28 -6.06 -2.48 4.39
C VAL A 28 -5.75 -1.05 4.77
N HIS A 29 -4.60 -0.84 5.42
CA HIS A 29 -4.03 0.49 5.61
C HIS A 29 -2.64 0.50 5.02
N ILE A 30 -2.42 1.32 3.99
CA ILE A 30 -1.16 1.35 3.24
C ILE A 30 -0.72 2.79 2.97
N HIS A 31 0.56 3.04 3.16
CA HIS A 31 1.24 4.25 2.75
C HIS A 31 2.18 3.91 1.59
N VAL A 32 2.31 4.84 0.66
CA VAL A 32 3.18 4.69 -0.52
C VAL A 32 4.19 5.82 -0.59
N ALA A 33 5.38 5.50 -1.06
CA ALA A 33 6.33 6.47 -1.59
C ALA A 33 6.60 6.10 -3.05
N ALA A 34 6.48 7.08 -3.94
CA ALA A 34 6.67 6.90 -5.37
C ALA A 34 7.50 8.04 -5.96
N ALA A 35 8.23 7.76 -7.02
CA ALA A 35 9.05 8.74 -7.72
C ALA A 35 8.36 9.14 -9.03
N ARG A 36 8.29 10.45 -9.28
CA ARG A 36 7.94 11.00 -10.59
C ARG A 36 9.06 10.70 -11.59
N PRO A 37 8.80 10.78 -12.91
CA PRO A 37 9.85 10.68 -13.92
C PRO A 37 11.00 11.70 -13.74
N SER A 38 10.74 12.82 -13.07
CA SER A 38 11.75 13.82 -12.71
C SER A 38 12.70 13.38 -11.58
N GLY A 39 12.39 12.29 -10.88
CA GLY A 39 13.05 11.87 -9.65
C GLY A 39 12.50 12.54 -8.38
N GLU A 40 11.54 13.45 -8.50
CA GLU A 40 10.84 14.02 -7.34
C GLU A 40 10.02 12.95 -6.61
N MET A 41 10.14 12.91 -5.29
CA MET A 41 9.41 11.98 -4.45
C MET A 41 8.04 12.52 -4.06
N VAL A 42 7.02 11.67 -4.19
CA VAL A 42 5.66 11.90 -3.68
C VAL A 42 5.26 10.73 -2.77
N GLY A 43 4.41 10.97 -1.79
CA GLY A 43 3.98 9.90 -0.91
C GLY A 43 2.98 10.31 0.15
N GLY A 44 2.48 9.32 0.88
CA GLY A 44 1.49 9.48 1.93
C GLY A 44 0.52 8.30 2.01
N HIS A 45 -0.62 8.53 2.65
CA HIS A 45 -1.72 7.57 2.68
C HIS A 45 -2.25 7.33 1.26
N CYS A 46 -2.36 6.06 0.87
CA CYS A 46 -2.85 5.68 -0.44
C CYS A 46 -4.28 5.13 -0.31
N GLU A 47 -5.24 5.85 -0.87
CA GLU A 47 -6.64 5.38 -0.98
C GLU A 47 -6.76 4.34 -2.10
N ASP A 48 -6.24 4.67 -3.28
CA ASP A 48 -6.26 3.81 -4.46
C ASP A 48 -5.07 4.12 -5.39
N ALA A 49 -4.59 3.08 -6.08
CA ALA A 49 -3.55 3.19 -7.10
C ALA A 49 -3.76 2.13 -8.18
N THR A 50 -3.52 2.48 -9.44
CA THR A 50 -3.59 1.53 -10.56
C THR A 50 -2.19 1.04 -10.91
N CYS A 51 -1.98 -0.28 -10.85
CA CYS A 51 -0.73 -0.89 -11.29
C CYS A 51 -0.66 -0.92 -12.82
N PHE A 52 0.37 -0.30 -13.41
CA PHE A 52 0.54 -0.29 -14.87
C PHE A 52 1.27 -1.54 -15.38
N THR A 53 2.42 -1.87 -14.80
CA THR A 53 3.24 -3.03 -15.20
C THR A 53 3.18 -4.16 -14.18
N GLY A 54 3.45 -3.87 -12.91
CA GLY A 54 3.38 -4.81 -11.80
C GLY A 54 3.97 -4.24 -10.51
N ALA A 55 3.76 -4.93 -9.39
CA ALA A 55 4.35 -4.61 -8.10
C ALA A 55 4.63 -5.92 -7.34
N PHE A 56 5.75 -5.98 -6.63
CA PHE A 56 6.06 -7.08 -5.72
C PHE A 56 5.76 -6.63 -4.29
N MET A 57 4.92 -7.39 -3.59
CA MET A 57 4.59 -7.14 -2.20
C MET A 57 4.97 -8.36 -1.37
N TYR A 58 5.56 -8.12 -0.20
CA TYR A 58 5.80 -9.14 0.79
C TYR A 58 4.73 -9.05 1.88
N LEU A 59 4.09 -10.17 2.19
CA LEU A 59 3.10 -10.25 3.26
C LEU A 59 3.63 -11.17 4.35
N GLN A 60 3.91 -10.60 5.51
CA GLN A 60 4.18 -11.39 6.71
C GLN A 60 2.86 -11.68 7.42
N ILE A 61 2.57 -12.96 7.61
CA ILE A 61 1.44 -13.38 8.44
C ILE A 61 1.86 -13.27 9.90
N ILE A 62 1.12 -12.50 10.67
CA ILE A 62 1.27 -12.40 12.12
C ILE A 62 0.17 -13.28 12.71
N GLU A 63 0.53 -14.49 13.15
CA GLU A 63 -0.38 -15.37 13.87
C GLU A 63 -0.52 -14.86 15.30
N GLU A 64 -1.75 -14.86 15.82
CA GLU A 64 -1.96 -14.67 17.25
C GLU A 64 -1.44 -15.94 17.95
N ASP A 65 -0.53 -15.80 18.92
CA ASP A 65 -0.09 -16.92 19.75
C ASP A 65 -1.27 -17.35 20.62
N THR A 66 -2.06 -18.31 20.12
CA THR A 66 -3.10 -18.97 20.91
C THR A 66 -2.42 -19.94 21.84
N GLY A 67 -1.75 -19.43 22.88
CA GLY A 67 -1.08 -20.23 23.89
C GLY A 67 -2.01 -21.31 24.43
N THR A 68 -1.79 -22.56 24.03
CA THR A 68 -2.40 -23.77 24.59
C THR A 68 -1.45 -24.42 25.57
#